data_AF-A0A8T5LA13-F1
#
_entry.id   AF-A0A8T5LA13-F1
#
_cell.length_a   1.000
_cell.length_b   1.000
_cell.length_c   1.000
_cell.angle_alpha   90.00
_cell.angle_beta   90.00
_cell.angle_gamma   90.00
#
_symmetry.space_group_name_H-M   'P 1'
#
loop_
_entity.id
_entity.type
_entity.pdbx_description
1 polymer ?
#
loop_
_entity_poly.entity_id
_entity_poly.type
_entity_poly.pdbx_seq_one_letter_code
_entity_poly.pdbx_strand_id
1 'polypeptide(L)'
;MRDFKFDYDEENDDLFIYLDGAKSKGAVEIGNFVFDFDESENLVAIEIFEASGVFSKLLAKMIELTNIKELKAEIINFRNMAAIQIKITTDSGNDTANITIPCIKEDSPALSY
;
A
#
# COMPACT_ATOMS: atom_id res chain seq x y z
N MET A 1 2.88 7.54 -9.64
CA MET A 1 1.73 6.84 -9.03
C MET A 1 0.83 6.24 -10.10
N ARG A 2 0.45 4.97 -9.93
CA ARG A 2 -0.51 4.29 -10.80
C ARG A 2 -1.93 4.46 -10.23
N ASP A 3 -2.93 4.47 -11.10
CA ASP A 3 -4.34 4.46 -10.71
C ASP A 3 -4.75 3.02 -10.42
N PHE A 4 -5.15 2.76 -9.18
CA PHE A 4 -5.66 1.46 -8.76
C PHE A 4 -7.19 1.53 -8.67
N LYS A 5 -7.84 0.41 -9.01
CA LYS A 5 -9.21 0.16 -8.59
C LYS A 5 -9.20 -0.29 -7.13
N PHE A 6 -10.33 -0.17 -6.47
CA PHE A 6 -10.48 -0.69 -5.12
C PHE A 6 -11.88 -1.26 -4.92
N ASP A 7 -11.98 -2.17 -3.95
CA ASP A 7 -13.22 -2.73 -3.44
C ASP A 7 -13.11 -2.79 -1.91
N TYR A 8 -14.15 -2.35 -1.21
CA TYR A 8 -14.17 -2.30 0.24
C TYR A 8 -15.27 -3.21 0.75
N ASP A 9 -14.88 -4.23 1.50
CA ASP A 9 -15.78 -5.14 2.17
C ASP A 9 -16.12 -4.59 3.56
N GLU A 10 -17.28 -3.96 3.67
CA GLU A 10 -17.79 -3.42 4.95
C GLU A 10 -18.05 -4.49 6.02
N GLU A 11 -18.34 -5.75 5.64
CA GLU A 11 -18.63 -6.83 6.58
C GLU A 11 -17.35 -7.32 7.26
N ASN A 12 -16.26 -7.41 6.50
CA ASN A 12 -14.96 -7.87 6.99
C ASN A 12 -14.00 -6.72 7.39
N ASP A 13 -14.34 -5.46 7.06
CA ASP A 13 -13.45 -4.28 7.18
C ASP A 13 -12.15 -4.47 6.39
N ASP A 14 -12.26 -5.03 5.18
CA ASP A 14 -11.12 -5.33 4.31
C ASP A 14 -11.15 -4.43 3.07
N LEU A 15 -10.01 -3.79 2.77
CA LEU A 15 -9.86 -2.98 1.56
C LEU A 15 -8.93 -3.67 0.57
N PHE A 16 -9.47 -4.05 -0.58
CA PHE A 16 -8.70 -4.59 -1.69
C PHE A 16 -8.44 -3.53 -2.75
N ILE A 17 -7.19 -3.35 -3.14
CA ILE A 17 -6.71 -2.32 -4.07
C ILE A 17 -5.95 -3.04 -5.18
N TYR A 18 -6.31 -2.85 -6.45
CA TYR A 18 -5.72 -3.66 -7.54
C TYR A 18 -5.66 -2.95 -8.90
N LEU A 19 -4.74 -3.40 -9.75
CA LEU A 19 -4.68 -3.04 -11.16
C LEU A 19 -5.57 -3.99 -11.98
N ASP A 20 -6.54 -3.43 -12.70
CA ASP A 20 -7.47 -4.21 -13.51
C ASP A 20 -6.73 -5.01 -14.59
N GLY A 21 -7.06 -6.30 -14.70
CA GLY A 21 -6.41 -7.22 -15.64
C GLY A 21 -4.98 -7.64 -15.29
N ALA A 22 -4.39 -7.13 -14.20
CA ALA A 22 -3.09 -7.59 -13.73
C ALA A 22 -3.20 -8.97 -13.04
N LYS A 23 -2.11 -9.72 -13.03
CA LYS A 23 -2.05 -11.04 -12.39
C LYS A 23 -0.97 -11.06 -11.33
N SER A 24 -1.35 -11.43 -10.10
CA SER A 24 -0.40 -11.73 -9.03
C SER A 24 0.37 -13.02 -9.36
N LYS A 25 1.65 -13.01 -9.01
CA LYS A 25 2.62 -14.11 -9.19
C LYS A 25 3.35 -14.44 -7.90
N GLY A 26 3.29 -13.54 -6.92
CA GLY A 26 3.76 -13.75 -5.56
C GLY A 26 3.21 -12.65 -4.65
N ALA A 27 3.08 -12.97 -3.37
CA ALA A 27 2.57 -12.04 -2.36
C ALA A 27 3.52 -11.97 -1.17
N VAL A 28 3.54 -10.81 -0.52
CA VAL A 28 4.25 -10.59 0.74
C VAL A 28 3.25 -10.06 1.77
N GLU A 29 3.12 -10.77 2.89
CA GLU A 29 2.26 -10.39 4.01
C GLU A 29 3.09 -9.73 5.12
N ILE A 30 2.68 -8.54 5.56
CA ILE A 30 3.34 -7.76 6.61
C ILE A 30 2.28 -7.11 7.49
N GLY A 31 2.03 -7.69 8.66
CA GLY A 31 0.98 -7.21 9.57
C GLY A 31 -0.38 -7.29 8.88
N ASN A 32 -1.11 -6.18 8.86
CA ASN A 32 -2.43 -6.07 8.24
C ASN A 32 -2.40 -5.88 6.71
N PHE A 33 -1.24 -6.03 6.06
CA PHE A 33 -1.09 -5.77 4.62
C PHE A 33 -0.66 -7.02 3.86
N VAL A 34 -1.28 -7.26 2.71
CA VAL A 34 -0.80 -8.20 1.68
C VAL A 34 -0.42 -7.38 0.45
N PHE A 35 0.80 -7.55 -0.04
CA PHE A 35 1.29 -6.89 -1.26
C PHE A 35 1.50 -7.93 -2.35
N ASP A 36 0.75 -7.81 -3.44
CA ASP A 36 0.84 -8.70 -4.60
C ASP A 36 1.75 -8.12 -5.69
N PHE A 37 2.61 -8.97 -6.24
CA PHE A 37 3.57 -8.63 -7.27
C PHE A 37 3.40 -9.47 -8.53
N ASP A 38 3.66 -8.86 -9.69
CA ASP A 38 3.72 -9.59 -10.97
C ASP A 38 5.08 -10.27 -11.21
N GLU A 39 5.21 -10.95 -12.36
CA GLU A 39 6.44 -11.63 -12.80
C GLU A 39 7.66 -10.69 -12.94
N SER A 40 7.44 -9.38 -13.06
CA SER A 40 8.47 -8.35 -13.16
C SER A 40 8.64 -7.58 -11.83
N GLU A 41 8.16 -8.15 -10.72
CA GLU A 41 8.25 -7.58 -9.36
C GLU A 41 7.54 -6.23 -9.20
N ASN A 42 6.59 -5.89 -10.09
CA ASN A 42 5.77 -4.70 -9.92
C ASN A 42 4.61 -4.97 -8.96
N LEU A 43 4.30 -4.01 -8.09
CA LEU A 43 3.08 -4.05 -7.28
C LEU A 43 1.83 -3.99 -8.17
N VAL A 44 0.96 -4.98 -8.02
CA VAL A 44 -0.28 -5.11 -8.79
C VAL A 44 -1.53 -5.12 -7.92
N ALA A 45 -1.42 -5.50 -6.65
CA ALA A 45 -2.51 -5.33 -5.69
C ALA A 45 -2.00 -5.14 -4.26
N ILE A 46 -2.85 -4.59 -3.41
CA ILE A 46 -2.69 -4.44 -1.97
C ILE A 46 -4.00 -4.87 -1.32
N GLU A 47 -3.95 -5.77 -0.35
CA GLU A 47 -5.05 -6.04 0.56
C GLU A 47 -4.72 -5.48 1.94
N ILE A 48 -5.68 -4.81 2.56
CA ILE A 48 -5.55 -4.22 3.89
C ILE A 48 -6.64 -4.80 4.78
N PHE A 49 -6.25 -5.62 5.75
CA PHE A 49 -7.15 -6.16 6.78
C PHE A 49 -7.38 -5.13 7.89
N GLU A 50 -8.58 -5.12 8.49
CA GLU A 50 -8.96 -4.11 9.51
C GLU A 50 -8.68 -2.68 9.00
N ALA A 51 -9.05 -2.41 7.75
CA ALA A 51 -8.67 -1.23 6.99
C ALA A 51 -9.03 0.07 7.73
N SER A 52 -10.20 0.14 8.35
CA SER A 52 -10.63 1.31 9.12
C SER A 52 -9.67 1.60 10.28
N GLY A 53 -9.26 0.53 11.00
CA GLY A 53 -8.31 0.58 12.09
C GLY A 53 -6.91 0.98 11.63
N VAL A 54 -6.46 0.44 10.50
CA VAL A 54 -5.17 0.78 9.87
C VAL A 54 -5.12 2.25 9.48
N PHE A 55 -6.13 2.74 8.75
CA PHE A 55 -6.14 4.12 8.27
C PHE A 55 -6.32 5.14 9.39
N SER A 56 -7.04 4.80 10.46
CA SER A 56 -7.12 5.67 11.66
C SER A 56 -5.75 5.96 12.29
N LYS A 57 -4.76 5.09 12.06
CA LYS A 57 -3.39 5.20 12.58
C LYS A 57 -2.43 5.81 11.57
N LEU A 58 -2.64 5.55 10.27
CA LEU A 58 -1.71 5.94 9.20
C LEU A 58 -2.04 7.30 8.57
N LEU A 59 -3.30 7.72 8.60
CA LEU A 59 -3.75 8.97 7.99
C LEU A 59 -3.81 10.09 9.01
N ALA A 60 -3.57 11.33 8.57
CA ALA A 60 -3.67 12.50 9.41
C ALA A 60 -5.14 12.88 9.68
N LYS A 61 -6.03 12.52 8.76
CA LYS A 61 -7.48 12.73 8.84
C LYS A 61 -8.18 11.39 8.91
N MET A 62 -9.18 11.31 9.78
CA MET A 62 -10.09 10.17 9.77
C MET A 62 -10.87 10.18 8.44
N ILE A 63 -10.81 9.08 7.72
CA ILE A 63 -11.51 8.88 6.44
C ILE A 63 -12.53 7.76 6.63
N GLU A 64 -13.78 8.02 6.25
CA GLU A 64 -14.77 6.96 6.03
C GLU A 64 -14.43 6.27 4.71
N LEU A 65 -14.13 4.96 4.77
CA LEU A 65 -13.65 4.19 3.61
C LEU A 65 -14.69 4.09 2.50
N THR A 66 -15.97 4.16 2.85
CA THR A 66 -17.11 4.22 1.92
C THR A 66 -17.13 5.48 1.04
N ASN A 67 -16.42 6.54 1.45
CA ASN A 67 -16.35 7.82 0.73
C ASN A 67 -15.03 7.98 -0.06
N ILE A 68 -14.24 6.92 -0.19
CA ILE A 68 -13.05 6.94 -1.05
C ILE A 68 -13.51 7.09 -2.50
N LYS A 69 -12.95 8.07 -3.20
CA LYS A 69 -13.21 8.29 -4.64
C LYS A 69 -12.09 7.78 -5.51
N GLU A 70 -10.87 7.90 -5.00
CA GLU A 70 -9.68 7.55 -5.73
C GLU A 70 -8.60 7.13 -4.74
N LEU A 71 -7.88 6.09 -5.13
CA LEU A 71 -6.71 5.61 -4.42
C LEU A 71 -5.59 5.41 -5.43
N LYS A 72 -4.44 6.01 -5.14
CA LYS A 72 -3.22 5.82 -5.93
C LYS A 72 -2.13 5.26 -5.05
N ALA A 73 -1.34 4.35 -5.58
CA ALA A 73 -0.18 3.81 -4.90
C ALA A 73 1.06 3.85 -5.78
N GLU A 74 2.23 3.92 -5.15
CA GLU A 74 3.51 3.66 -5.78
C GLU A 74 4.53 3.08 -4.80
N ILE A 75 5.49 2.33 -5.36
CA ILE A 75 6.67 1.88 -4.63
C ILE A 75 7.84 2.77 -4.99
N ILE A 76 8.49 3.29 -3.96
CA ILE A 76 9.70 4.09 -4.06
C ILE A 76 10.83 3.32 -3.39
N ASN A 77 11.86 2.97 -4.15
CA ASN A 77 13.01 2.22 -3.64
C ASN A 77 14.14 3.19 -3.24
N PHE A 78 14.67 3.03 -2.04
CA PHE A 78 15.78 3.82 -1.48
C PHE A 78 16.80 2.91 -0.79
N ARG A 79 17.90 2.58 -1.47
CA ARG A 79 18.96 1.69 -0.94
C ARG A 79 18.37 0.42 -0.30
N ASN A 80 18.50 0.29 1.01
CA ASN A 80 18.02 -0.83 1.83
C ASN A 80 16.57 -0.70 2.32
N MET A 81 15.75 0.08 1.63
CA MET A 81 14.37 0.35 2.02
C MET A 81 13.48 0.49 0.79
N ALA A 82 12.26 -0.03 0.89
CA ALA A 82 11.17 0.31 0.00
C ALA A 82 10.13 1.13 0.78
N ALA A 83 9.57 2.15 0.16
CA ALA A 83 8.45 2.92 0.68
C ALA A 83 7.25 2.72 -0.25
N ILE A 84 6.12 2.31 0.30
CA ILE A 84 4.85 2.25 -0.40
C ILE A 84 4.07 3.49 0.00
N GLN A 85 3.91 4.40 -0.94
CA GLN A 85 3.14 5.61 -0.74
C GLN A 85 1.72 5.38 -1.24
N ILE A 86 0.74 5.60 -0.38
CA ILE A 86 -0.68 5.47 -0.67
C ILE A 86 -1.30 6.86 -0.54
N LYS A 87 -1.91 7.35 -1.61
CA LYS A 87 -2.67 8.59 -1.64
C LYS A 87 -4.15 8.28 -1.77
N ILE A 88 -4.95 8.86 -0.87
CA ILE A 88 -6.39 8.67 -0.82
C ILE A 88 -7.07 10.01 -1.04
N THR A 89 -8.07 10.02 -1.90
CA THR A 89 -8.91 11.19 -2.20
C THR A 89 -10.35 10.88 -1.80
N THR A 90 -10.96 11.76 -1.02
CA THR A 90 -12.36 11.71 -0.58
C THR A 90 -13.06 13.03 -0.90
N ASP A 91 -14.34 13.15 -0.58
CA ASP A 91 -15.08 14.42 -0.63
C ASP A 91 -14.49 15.51 0.27
N SER A 92 -13.85 15.14 1.39
CA SER A 92 -13.28 16.09 2.35
C SER A 92 -11.84 16.49 2.03
N GLY A 93 -11.27 15.95 0.95
CA GLY A 93 -9.96 16.30 0.42
C GLY A 93 -9.04 15.09 0.28
N ASN A 94 -7.73 15.36 0.30
CA ASN A 94 -6.70 14.34 0.10
C ASN A 94 -5.96 14.05 1.40
N ASP A 95 -5.54 12.80 1.57
CA ASP A 95 -4.58 12.38 2.59
C ASP A 95 -3.56 11.40 1.99
N THR A 96 -2.47 11.16 2.71
CA THR A 96 -1.38 10.30 2.24
C THR A 96 -0.80 9.51 3.41
N ALA A 97 -0.72 8.19 3.22
CA ALA A 97 0.00 7.28 4.10
C ALA A 97 1.31 6.84 3.44
N ASN A 98 2.35 6.63 4.24
CA ASN A 98 3.59 6.02 3.80
C ASN A 98 3.88 4.79 4.65
N ILE A 99 3.99 3.65 4.00
CA ILE A 99 4.43 2.40 4.63
C ILE A 99 5.88 2.20 4.24
N THR A 100 6.75 1.98 5.23
CA THR A 100 8.18 1.74 4.97
C THR A 100 8.54 0.31 5.32
N ILE A 101 9.16 -0.37 4.37
CA ILE A 101 9.56 -1.77 4.48
C ILE A 101 11.08 -1.81 4.32
N PRO A 102 11.84 -2.23 5.35
CA PRO A 102 13.27 -2.45 5.19
C PRO A 102 13.49 -3.59 4.19
N CYS A 103 14.36 -3.36 3.22
CA CYS A 103 14.71 -4.32 2.18
C CYS A 103 16.24 -4.29 2.03
N ILE A 104 16.96 -5.09 2.81
CA ILE A 104 18.43 -5.06 2.82
C ILE A 104 18.94 -5.65 1.49
N LYS A 105 19.44 -4.79 0.60
CA LYS A 105 19.97 -5.13 -0.73
C LYS A 105 21.49 -4.91 -0.82
N GLU A 106 22.00 -3.98 -0.02
CA GLU A 106 23.39 -3.54 0.01
C GLU A 106 23.94 -3.68 1.43
N ASP A 107 25.23 -3.99 1.54
CA ASP A 107 25.92 -3.95 2.83
C ASP A 107 26.00 -2.53 3.38
N SER A 108 26.01 -2.42 4.71
CA SER A 108 26.26 -1.14 5.36
C SER A 108 27.70 -0.69 5.06
N PRO A 109 27.93 0.56 4.62
CA PRO A 109 29.28 1.11 4.49
C PRO A 109 30.07 1.07 5.82
N ALA A 110 29.39 0.94 6.96
CA ALA A 110 30.01 0.78 8.26
C ALA A 110 30.71 -0.59 8.45
N LEU A 111 30.39 -1.59 7.63
CA LEU A 111 31.05 -2.90 7.63
C LEU A 111 32.34 -2.92 6.80
N SER A 112 32.63 -1.84 6.06
CA SER A 112 33.81 -1.73 5.20
C SER A 112 35.04 -1.14 5.90
N TYR A 113 34.98 -0.97 7.23
CA TYR A 113 36.06 -0.43 8.07
C TYR A 113 36.61 -1.47 9.04
#